data_AF-A0A2M8H8I3-F1
#
_entry.id   AF-A0A2M8H8I3-F1
#
_cell.length_a   1.000
_cell.length_b   1.000
_cell.length_c   1.000
_cell.angle_alpha   90.00
_cell.angle_beta   90.00
_cell.angle_gamma   90.00
#
_symmetry.space_group_name_H-M   'P 1'
#
loop_
_entity.id
_entity.type
_entity.pdbx_description
1 polymer ?
#
loop_
_entity_poly.entity_id
_entity_poly.type
_entity_poly.pdbx_seq_one_letter_code
_entity_poly.pdbx_strand_id
1 'polypeptide(L)'
;MTELLDTPSSKVSLNFHAPVEYAAGGDVKIINELGGRLLTKRERKELHNLVLQLDREFGQKGWDTWTYLHEKIGVNEVGEMRLDHLKAAQALLQLMIEAKQAAFGTSLEEAWRQEYQSVCCDLLEQSEIEVNLRAELRHYQQAYSVLKCDHDRLQQVLAQHRVAAAQFEREKHSLGSGVTELQQRLSSEVQSHRHSEAELKRAANRAVGLEHQIDSLIAGRLVDSEALAQAQKKAEQAQRVVRRLRGSLICGGVLAVLATGAAVYKPLFQAELRAEQSKAVMLKRKDICLFDGEPFSWGTRINTPTGIQKCVKSRTGQYLWQFGK
;
A
#
# COMPACT_ATOMS: atom_id res chain seq x y z
N MET A 1 -5.05 118.52 92.10
CA MET A 1 -5.32 118.16 93.51
C MET A 1 -6.80 118.39 93.74
N THR A 2 -7.48 117.49 94.49
CA THR A 2 -8.92 117.46 94.84
C THR A 2 -9.89 117.25 93.65
N GLU A 3 -10.47 116.06 93.44
CA GLU A 3 -11.60 115.37 94.14
C GLU A 3 -13.00 115.81 93.65
N LEU A 4 -13.95 114.85 93.71
CA LEU A 4 -15.43 114.97 93.68
C LEU A 4 -16.08 115.09 92.27
N LEU A 5 -16.99 114.22 91.79
CA LEU A 5 -18.12 113.54 92.44
C LEU A 5 -18.55 112.22 91.75
N ASP A 6 -19.09 111.33 92.59
CA ASP A 6 -19.89 110.12 92.34
C ASP A 6 -21.09 110.30 91.41
N THR A 7 -21.44 109.24 90.68
CA THR A 7 -22.77 108.57 90.79
C THR A 7 -22.67 107.10 90.31
N PRO A 8 -22.97 106.10 91.16
CA PRO A 8 -23.20 104.74 90.70
C PRO A 8 -24.66 104.58 90.23
N SER A 9 -24.86 104.32 88.93
CA SER A 9 -26.13 103.81 88.40
C SER A 9 -26.33 102.38 88.90
N SER A 10 -27.02 102.24 90.02
CA SER A 10 -27.49 100.96 90.53
C SER A 10 -28.63 100.45 89.64
N LYS A 11 -28.32 99.52 88.73
CA LYS A 11 -29.37 98.68 88.14
C LYS A 11 -29.82 97.68 89.20
N VAL A 12 -30.91 98.02 89.88
CA VAL A 12 -31.63 97.12 90.78
C VAL A 12 -32.19 95.96 89.96
N SER A 13 -31.74 94.73 90.23
CA SER A 13 -32.42 93.53 89.73
C SER A 13 -33.53 93.17 90.72
N LEU A 14 -34.79 93.28 90.28
CA LEU A 14 -35.94 92.82 91.04
C LEU A 14 -36.21 91.36 90.67
N ASN A 15 -35.94 90.46 91.60
CA ASN A 15 -36.31 89.05 91.47
C ASN A 15 -37.73 88.88 92.02
N PHE A 16 -38.68 88.54 91.15
CA PHE A 16 -40.05 88.21 91.54
C PHE A 16 -40.19 86.69 91.71
N HIS A 17 -40.69 86.24 92.86
CA HIS A 17 -40.98 84.83 93.17
C HIS A 17 -42.47 84.46 93.09
N ALA A 18 -43.26 85.22 92.32
CA ALA A 18 -44.69 84.93 92.07
C ALA A 18 -45.09 85.30 90.63
N PRO A 19 -46.19 84.75 90.08
CA PRO A 19 -46.61 85.00 88.70
C PRO A 19 -47.00 86.47 88.52
N VAL A 20 -46.42 87.14 87.53
CA VAL A 20 -46.73 88.53 87.17
C VAL A 20 -47.70 88.52 85.98
N GLU A 21 -48.95 88.94 86.19
CA GLU A 21 -50.00 88.83 85.16
C GLU A 21 -49.98 89.95 84.10
N TYR A 22 -49.17 91.00 84.24
CA TYR A 22 -49.08 92.04 83.21
C TYR A 22 -47.68 92.66 83.13
N ALA A 23 -46.97 92.40 82.03
CA ALA A 23 -45.79 93.16 81.60
C ALA A 23 -45.89 93.49 80.11
N ALA A 24 -45.87 94.78 79.78
CA ALA A 24 -45.89 95.29 78.42
C ALA A 24 -44.45 95.37 77.85
N GLY A 25 -44.25 94.85 76.64
CA GLY A 25 -43.20 95.24 75.70
C GLY A 25 -41.73 95.07 76.12
N GLY A 26 -41.06 94.09 75.51
CA GLY A 26 -39.70 94.30 74.99
C GLY A 26 -38.48 93.97 75.87
N ASP A 27 -38.62 93.65 77.16
CA ASP A 27 -37.46 93.35 78.04
C ASP A 27 -37.66 92.12 78.94
N VAL A 28 -38.35 91.10 78.44
CA VAL A 28 -38.45 89.80 79.14
C VAL A 28 -37.49 88.81 78.51
N LYS A 29 -36.29 88.69 79.10
CA LYS A 29 -35.44 87.51 78.88
C LYS A 29 -36.08 86.37 79.65
N ILE A 30 -36.95 85.59 78.99
CA ILE A 30 -37.46 84.34 79.56
C ILE A 30 -36.27 83.40 79.66
N ILE A 31 -35.58 83.43 80.80
CA ILE A 31 -34.70 82.34 81.21
C ILE A 31 -35.65 81.25 81.68
N ASN A 32 -36.15 80.46 80.73
CA ASN A 32 -36.82 79.22 81.07
C ASN A 32 -35.77 78.33 81.73
N GLU A 33 -35.69 78.38 83.06
CA GLU A 33 -34.95 77.44 83.90
C GLU A 33 -35.62 76.04 83.92
N LEU A 34 -36.30 75.65 82.85
CA LEU A 34 -36.93 74.35 82.67
C LEU A 34 -36.02 73.33 81.99
N GLY A 35 -34.72 73.61 81.90
CA GLY A 35 -33.74 72.71 81.30
C GLY A 35 -32.60 72.45 82.27
N GLY A 36 -32.23 71.19 82.44
CA GLY A 36 -31.14 70.73 83.28
C GLY A 36 -29.80 71.41 82.98
N ARG A 37 -28.77 71.05 83.75
CA ARG A 37 -27.42 71.61 83.59
C ARG A 37 -26.93 71.47 82.15
N LEU A 38 -26.07 72.40 81.73
CA LEU A 38 -25.33 72.28 80.47
C LEU A 38 -24.54 70.97 80.44
N LEU A 39 -24.32 70.46 79.23
CA LEU A 39 -23.48 69.28 79.04
C LEU A 39 -22.05 69.55 79.52
N THR A 40 -21.50 68.57 80.23
CA THR A 40 -20.09 68.53 80.59
C THR A 40 -19.22 68.32 79.36
N LYS A 41 -17.93 68.64 79.47
CA LYS A 41 -16.95 68.34 78.42
C LYS A 41 -16.91 66.85 78.06
N ARG A 42 -17.17 65.96 79.02
CA ARG A 42 -17.20 64.51 78.80
C ARG A 42 -18.40 64.09 77.95
N GLU A 43 -19.59 64.56 78.30
CA GLU A 43 -20.83 64.25 77.55
C GLU A 43 -20.77 64.79 76.11
N ARG A 44 -20.22 66.00 75.93
CA ARG A 44 -19.98 66.54 74.58
C ARG A 44 -18.97 65.71 73.78
N LYS A 45 -17.93 65.20 74.44
CA LYS A 45 -16.95 64.31 73.80
C LYS A 45 -17.59 62.98 73.39
N GLU A 46 -18.49 62.44 74.20
CA GLU A 46 -19.21 61.21 73.88
C GLU A 46 -20.09 61.37 72.64
N LEU A 47 -20.86 62.46 72.54
CA LEU A 47 -21.61 62.78 71.30
C LEU A 47 -20.67 62.99 70.10
N HIS A 48 -19.56 63.69 70.31
CA HIS A 48 -18.57 63.91 69.26
C HIS A 48 -17.94 62.61 68.76
N ASN A 49 -17.70 61.63 69.64
CA ASN A 49 -17.18 60.33 69.23
C ASN A 49 -18.17 59.58 68.33
N LEU A 50 -19.48 59.65 68.61
CA LEU A 50 -20.51 59.05 67.75
C LEU A 50 -20.59 59.74 66.38
N VAL A 51 -20.47 61.07 66.35
CA VAL A 51 -20.41 61.82 65.08
C VAL A 51 -19.13 61.48 64.30
N LEU A 52 -17.98 61.36 64.98
CA LEU A 52 -16.73 60.93 64.35
C LEU A 52 -16.82 59.50 63.83
N GLN A 53 -17.57 58.62 64.51
CA GLN A 53 -17.80 57.26 64.04
C GLN A 53 -18.59 57.27 62.71
N LEU A 54 -19.66 58.05 62.64
CA LEU A 54 -20.44 58.25 61.40
C LEU A 54 -19.58 58.77 60.24
N ASP A 55 -18.67 59.71 60.53
CA ASP A 55 -17.76 60.29 59.54
C ASP A 55 -16.71 59.28 59.07
N ARG A 56 -16.07 58.56 59.99
CA ARG A 56 -15.00 57.60 59.67
C ARG A 56 -15.50 56.33 59.01
N GLU A 57 -16.58 55.75 59.51
CA GLU A 57 -17.08 54.44 59.07
C GLU A 57 -18.01 54.55 57.86
N PHE A 58 -18.76 55.65 57.74
CA PHE A 58 -19.80 55.81 56.71
C PHE A 58 -19.61 57.07 55.84
N GLY A 59 -18.52 57.81 56.02
CA GLY A 59 -18.17 58.98 55.19
C GLY A 59 -19.11 60.18 55.35
N GLN A 60 -19.90 60.22 56.43
CA GLN A 60 -20.87 61.28 56.66
C GLN A 60 -20.21 62.46 57.37
N LYS A 61 -20.02 63.57 56.63
CA LYS A 61 -19.32 64.76 57.14
C LYS A 61 -19.84 65.16 58.52
N GLY A 62 -18.93 65.29 59.47
CA GLY A 62 -19.28 65.60 60.86
C GLY A 62 -20.11 66.88 61.03
N TRP A 63 -19.85 67.91 60.22
CA TRP A 63 -20.62 69.17 60.26
C TRP A 63 -22.09 69.00 59.84
N ASP A 64 -22.38 68.19 58.82
CA ASP A 64 -23.76 67.91 58.39
C ASP A 64 -24.52 67.15 59.50
N THR A 65 -23.84 66.20 60.15
CA THR A 65 -24.41 65.41 61.25
C THR A 65 -24.72 66.29 62.47
N TRP A 66 -23.82 67.22 62.82
CA TRP A 66 -24.06 68.20 63.88
C TRP A 66 -25.21 69.14 63.54
N THR A 67 -25.28 69.64 62.30
CA THR A 67 -26.36 70.53 61.84
C THR A 67 -27.71 69.84 61.95
N TYR A 68 -27.81 68.59 61.50
CA TYR A 68 -29.00 67.76 61.64
C TYR A 68 -29.39 67.55 63.11
N LEU A 69 -28.41 67.25 63.97
CA LEU A 69 -28.64 67.03 65.39
C LEU A 69 -29.16 68.30 66.10
N HIS A 70 -28.58 69.45 65.76
CA HIS A 70 -28.97 70.77 66.26
C HIS A 70 -30.42 71.10 65.86
N GLU A 71 -30.75 70.92 64.59
CA GLU A 71 -32.09 71.14 64.04
C GLU A 71 -33.14 70.24 64.73
N LYS A 72 -32.83 68.95 64.93
CA LYS A 72 -33.77 67.99 65.52
C LYS A 72 -33.98 68.16 67.02
N ILE A 73 -32.98 68.67 67.73
CA ILE A 73 -33.07 68.92 69.18
C ILE A 73 -33.59 70.32 69.48
N GLY A 74 -33.50 71.25 68.51
CA GLY A 74 -33.93 72.64 68.67
C GLY A 74 -32.89 73.50 69.40
N VAL A 75 -31.60 73.26 69.16
CA VAL A 75 -30.47 74.03 69.72
C VAL A 75 -29.59 74.54 68.59
N ASN A 76 -28.95 75.70 68.73
CA ASN A 76 -28.12 76.23 67.65
C ASN A 76 -26.70 75.65 67.70
N GLU A 77 -26.21 75.34 68.90
CA GLU A 77 -24.85 74.84 69.11
C GLU A 77 -24.78 73.75 70.20
N VAL A 78 -23.76 72.89 70.11
CA VAL A 78 -23.45 71.87 71.13
C VAL A 78 -23.21 72.49 72.52
N GLY A 79 -22.73 73.73 72.55
CA GLY A 79 -22.54 74.50 73.79
C GLY A 79 -23.85 74.78 74.53
N GLU A 80 -24.96 74.88 73.80
CA GLU A 80 -26.30 75.19 74.32
C GLU A 80 -27.07 73.93 74.73
N MET A 81 -26.55 72.74 74.42
CA MET A 81 -27.18 71.49 74.82
C MET A 81 -27.19 71.32 76.34
N ARG A 82 -28.33 70.84 76.83
CA ARG A 82 -28.58 70.54 78.23
C ARG A 82 -28.68 69.03 78.44
N LEU A 83 -28.60 68.60 79.69
CA LEU A 83 -28.65 67.19 80.07
C LEU A 83 -29.90 66.48 79.51
N ASP A 84 -31.04 67.16 79.44
CA ASP A 84 -32.30 66.60 78.93
C ASP A 84 -32.21 66.25 77.43
N HIS A 85 -31.35 66.96 76.69
CA HIS A 85 -31.12 66.72 75.26
C HIS A 85 -30.15 65.55 75.02
N LEU A 86 -29.33 65.16 76.01
CA LEU A 86 -28.25 64.19 75.83
C LEU A 86 -28.76 62.83 75.34
N LYS A 87 -29.81 62.30 75.99
CA LYS A 87 -30.35 60.99 75.65
C LYS A 87 -30.98 60.98 74.25
N ALA A 88 -31.71 62.03 73.91
CA ALA A 88 -32.28 62.18 72.58
C ALA A 88 -31.20 62.28 71.50
N ALA A 89 -30.13 63.05 71.78
CA ALA A 89 -28.99 63.19 70.88
C ALA A 89 -28.27 61.85 70.65
N GLN A 90 -27.99 61.12 71.72
CA GLN A 90 -27.35 59.80 71.64
C GLN A 90 -28.21 58.80 70.87
N ALA A 91 -29.52 58.75 71.15
CA ALA A 91 -30.45 57.86 70.45
C ALA A 91 -30.52 58.16 68.95
N LEU A 92 -30.58 59.44 68.56
CA LEU A 92 -30.60 59.84 67.14
C LEU A 92 -29.32 59.43 66.42
N LEU A 93 -28.15 59.71 67.01
CA LEU A 93 -26.87 59.32 66.42
C LEU A 93 -26.73 57.80 66.33
N GLN A 94 -27.18 57.06 67.35
CA GLN A 94 -27.16 55.60 67.36
C GLN A 94 -28.07 55.01 66.27
N LEU A 95 -29.28 55.55 66.10
CA LEU A 95 -30.20 55.15 65.02
C LEU A 95 -29.61 55.44 63.63
N MET A 96 -28.91 56.56 63.46
CA MET A 96 -28.20 56.86 62.21
C MET A 96 -27.10 55.84 61.91
N ILE A 97 -26.33 55.44 62.93
CA ILE A 97 -25.29 54.40 62.80
C ILE A 97 -25.94 53.07 62.39
N GLU A 98 -26.99 52.63 63.07
CA GLU A 98 -27.69 51.39 62.78
C GLU A 98 -28.31 51.38 61.36
N ALA A 99 -28.92 52.50 60.95
CA ALA A 99 -29.47 52.64 59.60
C ALA A 99 -28.37 52.56 58.52
N LYS A 100 -27.20 53.15 58.76
CA LYS A 100 -26.07 53.09 57.85
C LYS A 100 -25.44 51.70 57.79
N GLN A 101 -25.33 51.02 58.94
CA GLN A 101 -24.86 49.63 59.01
C GLN A 101 -25.77 48.68 58.23
N ALA A 102 -27.09 48.82 58.38
CA ALA A 102 -28.06 48.03 57.63
C ALA A 102 -27.95 48.25 56.11
N ALA A 103 -27.85 49.51 55.67
CA ALA A 103 -27.71 49.85 54.26
C ALA A 103 -26.38 49.36 53.64
N PHE A 104 -25.30 49.37 54.43
CA PHE A 104 -24.01 48.85 54.00
C PHE A 104 -24.04 47.31 53.86
N GLY A 105 -24.68 46.61 54.80
CA GLY A 105 -24.86 45.16 54.74
C GLY A 105 -25.65 44.70 53.51
N THR A 106 -26.73 45.40 53.16
CA THR A 106 -27.52 45.08 51.96
C THR A 106 -26.73 45.33 50.67
N SER A 107 -25.95 46.41 50.59
CA SER A 107 -25.14 46.71 49.40
C SER A 107 -24.05 45.67 49.15
N LEU A 108 -23.40 45.19 50.21
CA LEU A 108 -22.36 44.17 50.11
C LEU A 108 -22.95 42.80 49.71
N GLU A 109 -24.13 42.47 50.23
CA GLU A 109 -24.84 41.22 49.89
C GLU A 109 -25.37 41.22 48.45
N GLU A 110 -25.82 42.38 47.95
CA GLU A 110 -26.20 42.57 46.54
C GLU A 110 -25.00 42.43 45.60
N ALA A 111 -23.87 43.07 45.93
CA ALA A 111 -22.64 42.95 45.15
C ALA A 111 -22.15 41.48 45.09
N TRP A 112 -22.14 40.79 46.24
CA TRP A 112 -21.77 39.39 46.29
C TRP A 112 -22.73 38.49 45.50
N ARG A 113 -24.04 38.76 45.56
CA ARG A 113 -25.04 38.03 44.75
C ARG A 113 -24.81 38.20 43.25
N GLN A 114 -24.51 39.42 42.80
CA GLN A 114 -24.23 39.68 41.39
C GLN A 114 -22.96 38.97 40.92
N GLU A 115 -21.90 39.02 41.72
CA GLU A 115 -20.64 38.33 41.41
C GLU A 115 -20.86 36.80 41.38
N TYR A 116 -21.55 36.24 42.38
CA TYR A 116 -21.91 34.83 42.41
C TYR A 116 -22.74 34.42 41.19
N GLN A 117 -23.72 35.23 40.80
CA GLN A 117 -24.55 34.95 39.63
C GLN A 117 -23.76 35.01 38.32
N SER A 118 -22.83 35.96 38.18
CA SER A 118 -21.91 36.02 37.04
C SER A 118 -21.06 34.76 36.95
N VAL A 119 -20.46 34.34 38.06
CA VAL A 119 -19.63 33.12 38.11
C VAL A 119 -20.46 31.88 37.77
N CYS A 120 -21.70 31.79 38.23
CA CYS A 120 -22.59 30.69 37.87
C CYS A 120 -22.93 30.69 36.36
N CYS A 121 -23.17 31.84 35.75
CA CYS A 121 -23.39 31.94 34.31
C CYS A 121 -22.14 31.47 33.54
N ASP A 122 -20.95 31.96 33.90
CA ASP A 122 -19.69 31.58 33.25
C ASP A 122 -19.42 30.07 33.36
N LEU A 123 -19.70 29.47 34.52
CA LEU A 123 -19.59 28.01 34.73
C LEU A 123 -20.55 27.22 33.84
N LEU A 124 -21.79 27.69 33.67
CA LEU A 124 -22.76 27.05 32.80
C LEU A 124 -22.31 27.12 31.33
N GLU A 125 -21.84 28.28 30.87
CA GLU A 125 -21.29 28.43 29.52
C GLU A 125 -20.09 27.50 29.29
N GLN A 126 -19.16 27.41 30.25
CA GLN A 126 -18.04 26.47 30.17
C GLN A 126 -18.50 25.01 30.10
N SER A 127 -19.53 24.64 30.85
CA SER A 127 -20.08 23.28 30.82
C SER A 127 -20.69 22.92 29.46
N GLU A 128 -21.36 23.89 28.81
CA GLU A 128 -21.93 23.70 27.48
C GLU A 128 -20.82 23.54 26.42
N ILE A 129 -19.78 24.37 26.49
CA ILE A 129 -18.59 24.26 25.63
C ILE A 129 -17.94 22.89 25.80
N GLU A 130 -17.79 22.40 27.03
CA GLU A 130 -17.19 21.09 27.28
C GLU A 130 -18.01 19.95 26.67
N VAL A 131 -19.35 20.00 26.81
CA VAL A 131 -20.24 19.01 26.20
C VAL A 131 -20.14 19.03 24.68
N ASN A 132 -20.09 20.22 24.07
CA ASN A 132 -19.95 20.38 22.62
C ASN A 132 -18.61 19.84 22.13
N LEU A 133 -17.49 20.18 22.79
CA LEU A 133 -16.16 19.65 22.46
C LEU A 133 -16.09 18.13 22.59
N ARG A 134 -16.71 17.56 23.63
CA ARG A 134 -16.81 16.09 23.78
C ARG A 134 -17.66 15.45 22.68
N ALA A 135 -18.69 16.13 22.17
CA ALA A 135 -19.48 15.66 21.05
C ALA A 135 -18.68 15.68 19.75
N GLU A 136 -17.95 16.77 19.47
CA GLU A 136 -17.07 16.87 18.30
C GLU A 136 -15.95 15.83 18.34
N LEU A 137 -15.31 15.63 19.49
CA LEU A 137 -14.27 14.60 19.66
C LEU A 137 -14.80 13.21 19.31
N ARG A 138 -16.03 12.87 19.74
CA ARG A 138 -16.69 11.61 19.39
C ARG A 138 -16.95 11.51 17.89
N HIS A 139 -17.38 12.59 17.25
CA HIS A 139 -17.58 12.63 15.80
C HIS A 139 -16.27 12.39 15.04
N TYR A 140 -15.18 13.05 15.45
CA TYR A 140 -13.85 12.82 14.86
C TYR A 140 -13.34 11.39 15.06
N GLN A 141 -13.57 10.80 16.24
CA GLN A 141 -13.20 9.40 16.51
C GLN A 141 -13.97 8.41 15.62
N GLN A 142 -15.26 8.67 15.37
CA GLN A 142 -16.06 7.87 14.44
C GLN A 142 -15.59 8.04 12.99
N ALA A 143 -15.32 9.27 12.55
CA ALA A 143 -14.79 9.51 11.21
C ALA A 143 -13.43 8.81 11.00
N TYR A 144 -12.56 8.85 12.01
CA TYR A 144 -11.27 8.16 11.96
C TYR A 144 -11.43 6.63 11.87
N SER A 145 -12.35 6.03 12.60
CA SER A 145 -12.56 4.58 12.54
C SER A 145 -13.09 4.12 11.18
N VAL A 146 -13.98 4.90 10.56
CA VAL A 146 -14.45 4.68 9.19
C VAL A 146 -13.29 4.79 8.20
N LEU A 147 -12.51 5.88 8.28
CA LEU A 147 -11.36 6.09 7.40
C LEU A 147 -10.33 4.96 7.51
N LYS A 148 -10.11 4.45 8.73
CA LYS A 148 -9.23 3.30 8.97
C LYS A 148 -9.77 2.03 8.32
N CYS A 149 -11.07 1.77 8.46
CA CYS A 149 -11.71 0.62 7.80
C CYS A 149 -11.56 0.69 6.26
N ASP A 150 -11.75 1.87 5.68
CA ASP A 150 -11.56 2.08 4.24
C ASP A 150 -10.09 1.91 3.82
N HIS A 151 -9.15 2.40 4.63
CA HIS A 151 -7.72 2.18 4.39
C HIS A 151 -7.37 0.69 4.37
N ASP A 152 -7.83 -0.07 5.36
CA ASP A 152 -7.58 -1.51 5.45
C ASP A 152 -8.21 -2.26 4.26
N ARG A 153 -9.42 -1.85 3.85
CA ARG A 153 -10.09 -2.39 2.66
C ARG A 153 -9.29 -2.11 1.38
N LEU A 154 -8.79 -0.89 1.20
CA LEU A 154 -7.96 -0.53 0.05
C LEU A 154 -6.64 -1.30 0.02
N GLN A 155 -6.01 -1.50 1.18
CA GLN A 155 -4.82 -2.36 1.30
C GLN A 155 -5.11 -3.80 0.86
N GLN A 156 -6.25 -4.35 1.26
CA GLN A 156 -6.65 -5.70 0.86
C GLN A 156 -6.87 -5.81 -0.66
N VAL A 157 -7.56 -4.83 -1.27
CA VAL A 157 -7.77 -4.78 -2.72
C VAL A 157 -6.43 -4.67 -3.46
N LEU A 158 -5.52 -3.83 -2.97
CA LEU A 158 -4.19 -3.66 -3.56
C LEU A 158 -3.37 -4.96 -3.48
N ALA A 159 -3.43 -5.68 -2.36
CA ALA A 159 -2.80 -6.99 -2.21
C ALA A 159 -3.38 -8.01 -3.20
N GLN A 160 -4.70 -8.05 -3.38
CA GLN A 160 -5.36 -8.91 -4.37
C GLN A 160 -4.89 -8.60 -5.80
N HIS A 161 -4.83 -7.33 -6.17
CA HIS A 161 -4.32 -6.92 -7.49
C HIS A 161 -2.86 -7.31 -7.71
N ARG A 162 -2.01 -7.24 -6.69
CA ARG A 162 -0.61 -7.70 -6.78
C ARG A 162 -0.52 -9.20 -7.05
N VAL A 163 -1.34 -10.00 -6.38
CA VAL A 163 -1.39 -11.46 -6.61
C VAL A 163 -1.88 -11.76 -8.02
N ALA A 164 -2.95 -11.11 -8.47
CA ALA A 164 -3.47 -11.28 -9.83
C ALA A 164 -2.44 -10.87 -10.89
N ALA A 165 -1.75 -9.73 -10.71
CA ALA A 165 -0.69 -9.30 -11.62
C ALA A 165 0.46 -10.32 -11.69
N ALA A 166 0.86 -10.89 -10.55
CA ALA A 166 1.88 -11.94 -10.52
C ALA A 166 1.42 -13.26 -11.15
N GLN A 167 0.12 -13.54 -11.19
CA GLN A 167 -0.43 -14.68 -11.94
C GLN A 167 -0.42 -14.41 -13.44
N PHE A 168 -0.88 -13.23 -13.87
CA PHE A 168 -0.85 -12.84 -15.29
C PHE A 168 0.57 -12.85 -15.86
N GLU A 169 1.56 -12.35 -15.11
CA GLU A 169 2.95 -12.44 -15.56
C GLU A 169 3.43 -13.89 -15.69
N ARG A 170 3.06 -14.79 -14.77
CA ARG A 170 3.40 -16.22 -14.89
C ARG A 170 2.77 -16.86 -16.13
N GLU A 171 1.51 -16.57 -16.40
CA GLU A 171 0.80 -17.05 -17.59
C GLU A 171 1.46 -16.53 -18.87
N LYS A 172 1.78 -15.24 -18.92
CA LYS A 172 2.49 -14.62 -20.04
C LYS A 172 3.85 -15.28 -20.29
N HIS A 173 4.62 -15.57 -19.24
CA HIS A 173 5.89 -16.28 -19.39
C HIS A 173 5.69 -17.71 -19.91
N SER A 174 4.67 -18.43 -19.41
CA SER A 174 4.32 -19.78 -19.88
C SER A 174 3.86 -19.78 -21.34
N LEU A 175 3.08 -18.79 -21.76
CA LEU A 175 2.69 -18.62 -23.16
C LEU A 175 3.90 -18.29 -24.03
N GLY A 176 4.78 -17.42 -23.54
CA GLY A 176 6.05 -17.08 -24.20
C GLY A 176 6.91 -18.33 -24.44
N SER A 177 7.07 -19.20 -23.44
CA SER A 177 7.80 -20.46 -23.61
C SER A 177 7.10 -21.45 -24.55
N GLY A 178 5.77 -21.48 -24.54
CA GLY A 178 5.00 -22.29 -25.50
C GLY A 178 5.20 -21.82 -26.95
N VAL A 179 5.23 -20.50 -27.19
CA VAL A 179 5.49 -19.94 -28.52
C VAL A 179 6.91 -20.29 -29.00
N THR A 180 7.92 -20.17 -28.12
CA THR A 180 9.30 -20.53 -28.51
C THR A 180 9.43 -22.03 -28.81
N GLU A 181 8.76 -22.89 -28.05
CA GLU A 181 8.73 -24.33 -28.32
C GLU A 181 8.07 -24.64 -29.67
N LEU A 182 6.91 -24.05 -29.96
CA LEU A 182 6.22 -24.22 -31.24
C LEU A 182 7.06 -23.72 -32.41
N GLN A 183 7.74 -22.58 -32.23
CA GLN A 183 8.64 -22.04 -33.25
C GLN A 183 9.83 -22.97 -33.51
N GLN A 184 10.38 -23.58 -32.46
CA GLN A 184 11.42 -24.60 -32.61
C GLN A 184 10.91 -25.84 -33.35
N ARG A 185 9.73 -26.37 -32.98
CA ARG A 185 9.11 -27.51 -33.67
C ARG A 185 8.87 -27.22 -35.15
N LEU A 186 8.28 -26.07 -35.47
CA LEU A 186 8.05 -25.64 -36.86
C LEU A 186 9.36 -25.60 -37.64
N SER A 187 10.42 -25.00 -37.08
CA SER A 187 11.73 -24.96 -37.75
C SER A 187 12.31 -26.36 -38.01
N SER A 188 12.13 -27.29 -37.08
CA SER A 188 12.60 -28.67 -37.22
C SER A 188 11.82 -29.44 -38.29
N GLU A 189 10.49 -29.26 -38.36
CA GLU A 189 9.65 -29.86 -39.40
C GLU A 189 9.99 -29.29 -40.78
N VAL A 190 10.19 -27.97 -40.89
CA VAL A 190 10.63 -27.35 -42.14
C VAL A 190 11.97 -27.92 -42.61
N GLN A 191 12.92 -28.14 -41.69
CA GLN A 191 14.19 -28.79 -42.03
C GLN A 191 14.01 -30.24 -42.47
N SER A 192 13.15 -31.00 -41.79
CA SER A 192 12.81 -32.39 -42.16
C SER A 192 12.17 -32.47 -43.55
N HIS A 193 11.20 -31.59 -43.83
CA HIS A 193 10.57 -31.47 -45.14
C HIS A 193 11.61 -31.16 -46.23
N ARG A 194 12.48 -30.17 -46.02
CA ARG A 194 13.57 -29.87 -46.97
C ARG A 194 14.49 -31.05 -47.20
N HIS A 195 14.78 -31.84 -46.17
CA HIS A 195 15.60 -33.04 -46.30
C HIS A 195 14.91 -34.09 -47.17
N SER A 196 13.63 -34.40 -46.87
CA SER A 196 12.82 -35.33 -47.65
C SER A 196 12.67 -34.92 -49.12
N GLU A 197 12.46 -33.62 -49.40
CA GLU A 197 12.43 -33.09 -50.77
C GLU A 197 13.76 -33.28 -51.49
N ALA A 198 14.89 -33.04 -50.81
CA ALA A 198 16.21 -33.27 -51.38
C ALA A 198 16.46 -34.76 -51.68
N GLU A 199 15.99 -35.66 -50.82
CA GLU A 199 16.07 -37.11 -51.04
C GLU A 199 15.20 -37.56 -52.22
N LEU A 200 13.97 -37.06 -52.32
CA LEU A 200 13.08 -37.32 -53.46
C LEU A 200 13.71 -36.83 -54.77
N LYS A 201 14.30 -35.63 -54.79
CA LYS A 201 15.05 -35.12 -55.96
C LYS A 201 16.22 -36.02 -56.33
N ARG A 202 17.00 -36.49 -55.34
CA ARG A 202 18.10 -37.44 -55.60
C ARG A 202 17.59 -38.78 -56.14
N ALA A 203 16.48 -39.29 -55.60
CA ALA A 203 15.86 -40.53 -56.07
C ALA A 203 15.33 -40.39 -57.50
N ALA A 204 14.66 -39.28 -57.82
CA ALA A 204 14.20 -38.97 -59.16
C ALA A 204 15.36 -38.90 -60.16
N ASN A 205 16.46 -38.21 -59.81
CA ASN A 205 17.65 -38.16 -60.67
C ASN A 205 18.28 -39.54 -60.88
N ARG A 206 18.29 -40.41 -59.86
CA ARG A 206 18.74 -41.80 -60.02
C ARG A 206 17.82 -42.60 -60.95
N ALA A 207 16.50 -42.43 -60.83
CA ALA A 207 15.53 -43.08 -61.70
C ALA A 207 15.75 -42.68 -63.16
N VAL A 208 15.90 -41.38 -63.46
CA VAL A 208 16.23 -40.88 -64.80
C VAL A 208 17.55 -41.47 -65.32
N GLY A 209 18.57 -41.56 -64.46
CA GLY A 209 19.84 -42.19 -64.82
C GLY A 209 19.69 -43.69 -65.17
N LEU A 210 18.85 -44.42 -64.43
CA LEU A 210 18.55 -45.83 -64.71
C LEU A 210 17.72 -46.00 -65.99
N GLU A 211 16.76 -45.12 -66.25
CA GLU A 211 16.00 -45.10 -67.52
C GLU A 211 16.95 -44.97 -68.72
N HIS A 212 17.89 -44.02 -68.67
CA HIS A 212 18.91 -43.89 -69.72
C HIS A 212 19.80 -45.13 -69.87
N GLN A 213 20.12 -45.83 -68.77
CA GLN A 213 20.86 -47.10 -68.85
C GLN A 213 20.03 -48.19 -69.54
N ILE A 214 18.75 -48.32 -69.19
CA ILE A 214 17.84 -49.28 -69.82
C ILE A 214 17.72 -48.98 -71.31
N ASP A 215 17.49 -47.72 -71.70
CA ASP A 215 17.41 -47.31 -73.10
C ASP A 215 18.70 -47.65 -73.87
N SER A 216 19.86 -47.40 -73.27
CA SER A 216 21.15 -47.74 -73.90
C SER A 216 21.34 -49.25 -74.06
N LEU A 217 20.90 -50.06 -73.09
CA LEU A 217 20.95 -51.53 -73.15
C LEU A 217 19.98 -52.09 -74.19
N ILE A 218 18.77 -51.53 -74.29
CA ILE A 218 17.79 -51.90 -75.32
C ILE A 218 18.37 -51.58 -76.69
N ALA A 219 18.93 -50.37 -76.89
CA ALA A 219 19.57 -49.99 -78.14
C ALA A 219 20.74 -50.91 -78.50
N GLY A 220 21.61 -51.23 -77.53
CA GLY A 220 22.72 -52.17 -77.72
C GLY A 220 22.24 -53.57 -78.14
N ARG A 221 21.22 -54.13 -77.45
CA ARG A 221 20.64 -55.43 -77.81
C ARG A 221 19.99 -55.44 -79.19
N LEU A 222 19.36 -54.34 -79.60
CA LEU A 222 18.80 -54.23 -80.95
C LEU A 222 19.91 -54.34 -82.00
N VAL A 223 21.01 -53.60 -81.82
CA VAL A 223 22.19 -53.68 -82.71
C VAL A 223 22.79 -55.09 -82.72
N ASP A 224 22.96 -55.72 -81.55
CA ASP A 224 23.48 -57.08 -81.45
C ASP A 224 22.55 -58.09 -82.14
N SER A 225 21.23 -57.93 -82.01
CA SER A 225 20.24 -58.78 -82.67
C SER A 225 20.27 -58.63 -84.19
N GLU A 226 20.47 -57.41 -84.70
CA GLU A 226 20.65 -57.14 -86.13
C GLU A 226 21.96 -57.74 -86.64
N ALA A 227 23.05 -57.62 -85.87
CA ALA A 227 24.33 -58.23 -86.19
C ALA A 227 24.25 -59.76 -86.21
N LEU A 228 23.54 -60.37 -85.25
CA LEU A 228 23.27 -61.81 -85.22
C LEU A 228 22.40 -62.25 -86.39
N ALA A 229 21.36 -61.48 -86.75
CA ALA A 229 20.53 -61.78 -87.92
C ALA A 229 21.34 -61.67 -89.23
N GLN A 230 22.24 -60.71 -89.34
CA GLN A 230 23.18 -60.61 -90.47
C GLN A 230 24.19 -61.75 -90.48
N ALA A 231 24.72 -62.14 -89.32
CA ALA A 231 25.64 -63.27 -89.19
C ALA A 231 24.94 -64.60 -89.51
N GLN A 232 23.68 -64.78 -89.11
CA GLN A 232 22.85 -65.92 -89.49
C GLN A 232 22.58 -65.94 -90.99
N LYS A 233 22.21 -64.81 -91.61
CA LYS A 233 22.07 -64.73 -93.08
C LYS A 233 23.37 -65.10 -93.80
N LYS A 234 24.52 -64.61 -93.31
CA LYS A 234 25.85 -64.99 -93.83
C LYS A 234 26.17 -66.46 -93.58
N ALA A 235 25.80 -67.01 -92.42
CA ALA A 235 26.00 -68.42 -92.07
C ALA A 235 25.08 -69.35 -92.87
N GLU A 236 23.84 -68.93 -93.18
CA GLU A 236 22.93 -69.64 -94.08
C GLU A 236 23.44 -69.61 -95.51
N GLN A 237 23.98 -68.47 -95.97
CA GLN A 237 24.66 -68.38 -97.26
C GLN A 237 25.87 -69.33 -97.29
N ALA A 238 26.70 -69.36 -96.24
CA ALA A 238 27.80 -70.30 -96.10
C ALA A 238 27.33 -71.76 -96.02
N GLN A 239 26.23 -72.06 -95.32
CA GLN A 239 25.64 -73.40 -95.27
C GLN A 239 25.04 -73.83 -96.60
N ARG A 240 24.50 -72.92 -97.41
CA ARG A 240 24.07 -73.24 -98.79
C ARG A 240 25.28 -73.58 -99.67
N VAL A 241 26.41 -72.89 -99.49
CA VAL A 241 27.68 -73.24 -100.15
C VAL A 241 28.20 -74.61 -99.66
N VAL A 242 28.17 -74.88 -98.36
CA VAL A 242 28.55 -76.18 -97.79
C VAL A 242 27.58 -77.30 -98.17
N ARG A 243 26.27 -77.04 -98.33
CA ARG A 243 25.30 -78.03 -98.86
C ARG A 243 25.54 -78.32 -100.34
N ARG A 244 25.95 -77.32 -101.14
CA ARG A 244 26.39 -77.55 -102.52
C ARG A 244 27.69 -78.36 -102.58
N LEU A 245 28.60 -78.19 -101.63
CA LEU A 245 29.83 -78.99 -101.50
C LEU A 245 29.60 -80.40 -100.90
N ARG A 246 28.60 -80.56 -100.01
CA ARG A 246 28.19 -81.86 -99.46
C ARG A 246 27.48 -82.76 -100.47
N GLY A 247 27.07 -82.23 -101.63
CA GLY A 247 26.64 -83.02 -102.77
C GLY A 247 27.77 -83.77 -103.49
N SER A 248 29.05 -83.51 -103.16
CA SER A 248 30.19 -84.19 -103.82
C SER A 248 31.23 -84.82 -102.88
N LEU A 249 31.03 -84.83 -101.56
CA LEU A 249 32.00 -85.42 -100.62
C LEU A 249 31.28 -86.15 -99.47
N ILE A 250 30.69 -87.29 -99.80
CA ILE A 250 30.50 -88.41 -98.86
C ILE A 250 31.74 -89.28 -99.00
N CYS A 251 32.81 -88.95 -98.27
CA CYS A 251 33.90 -89.85 -97.90
C CYS A 251 34.86 -89.12 -96.94
N GLY A 252 34.82 -89.51 -95.67
CA GLY A 252 35.91 -89.28 -94.70
C GLY A 252 35.72 -88.13 -93.71
N GLY A 253 35.59 -88.46 -92.41
CA GLY A 253 36.03 -87.58 -91.33
C GLY A 253 34.99 -87.14 -90.29
N VAL A 254 34.30 -88.07 -89.63
CA VAL A 254 33.38 -87.80 -88.50
C VAL A 254 34.09 -87.72 -87.12
N LEU A 255 35.42 -87.56 -87.04
CA LEU A 255 36.14 -87.77 -85.76
C LEU A 255 37.02 -86.61 -85.24
N ALA A 256 36.82 -85.35 -85.66
CA ALA A 256 37.72 -84.25 -85.25
C ALA A 256 37.09 -82.99 -84.63
N VAL A 257 35.77 -82.91 -84.41
CA VAL A 257 35.11 -81.67 -83.90
C VAL A 257 34.61 -81.79 -82.46
N LEU A 258 34.67 -82.98 -81.84
CA LEU A 258 34.33 -83.17 -80.42
C LEU A 258 35.52 -82.95 -79.46
N ALA A 259 36.74 -82.69 -79.98
CA ALA A 259 37.95 -82.56 -79.17
C ALA A 259 38.32 -81.09 -78.81
N THR A 260 37.75 -80.08 -79.46
CA THR A 260 38.11 -78.66 -79.25
C THR A 260 37.11 -77.88 -78.40
N GLY A 261 35.97 -78.46 -78.01
CA GLY A 261 34.96 -77.80 -77.16
C GLY A 261 35.22 -77.85 -75.64
N ALA A 262 36.11 -78.73 -75.17
CA ALA A 262 36.30 -78.98 -73.73
C ALA A 262 37.49 -78.21 -73.09
N ALA A 263 38.34 -77.56 -73.90
CA ALA A 263 39.57 -76.91 -73.41
C ALA A 263 39.37 -75.43 -72.99
N VAL A 264 38.27 -74.78 -73.39
CA VAL A 264 38.02 -73.35 -73.11
C VAL A 264 36.98 -73.13 -72.00
N TYR A 265 36.11 -74.10 -71.73
CA TYR A 265 35.01 -73.94 -70.75
C TYR A 265 35.33 -74.34 -69.31
N LYS A 266 36.45 -75.01 -69.04
CA LYS A 266 36.81 -75.49 -67.69
C LYS A 266 37.38 -74.44 -66.72
N PRO A 267 38.20 -73.44 -67.13
CA PRO A 267 38.82 -72.55 -66.14
C PRO A 267 37.89 -71.47 -65.58
N LEU A 268 36.78 -71.12 -66.27
CA LEU A 268 35.83 -70.10 -65.80
C LEU A 268 34.83 -70.65 -64.77
N PHE A 269 34.27 -71.84 -64.97
CA PHE A 269 33.31 -72.43 -64.02
C PHE A 269 33.95 -72.87 -62.69
N GLN A 270 35.23 -73.27 -62.67
CA GLN A 270 35.91 -73.67 -61.43
C GLN A 270 36.26 -72.49 -60.51
N ALA A 271 36.41 -71.27 -61.02
CA ALA A 271 36.64 -70.09 -60.20
C ALA A 271 35.36 -69.66 -59.46
N GLU A 272 34.23 -69.70 -60.16
CA GLU A 272 32.92 -69.29 -59.64
C GLU A 272 32.37 -70.31 -58.61
N LEU A 273 32.54 -71.62 -58.88
CA LEU A 273 32.17 -72.68 -57.93
C LEU A 273 33.01 -72.68 -56.64
N ARG A 274 34.29 -72.26 -56.67
CA ARG A 274 35.10 -72.10 -55.45
C ARG A 274 34.74 -70.85 -54.64
N ALA A 275 34.31 -69.77 -55.30
CA ALA A 275 33.83 -68.56 -54.63
C ALA A 275 32.48 -68.78 -53.92
N GLU A 276 31.58 -69.57 -54.53
CA GLU A 276 30.32 -70.01 -53.90
C GLU A 276 30.56 -70.97 -52.73
N GLN A 277 31.47 -71.96 -52.87
CA GLN A 277 31.81 -72.88 -51.78
C GLN A 277 32.49 -72.18 -50.59
N SER A 278 33.35 -71.18 -50.82
CA SER A 278 33.99 -70.44 -49.74
C SER A 278 32.98 -69.59 -48.95
N LYS A 279 31.98 -69.00 -49.60
CA LYS A 279 30.85 -68.32 -48.95
C LYS A 279 30.01 -69.29 -48.10
N ALA A 280 29.69 -70.47 -48.63
CA ALA A 280 28.93 -71.48 -47.90
C ALA A 280 29.67 -72.06 -46.67
N VAL A 281 31.01 -72.15 -46.72
CA VAL A 281 31.84 -72.57 -45.58
C VAL A 281 31.96 -71.48 -44.51
N MET A 282 32.01 -70.20 -44.91
CA MET A 282 32.01 -69.06 -43.98
C MET A 282 30.71 -68.95 -43.19
N LEU A 283 29.55 -69.15 -43.84
CA LEU A 283 28.22 -69.11 -43.21
C LEU A 283 27.99 -70.20 -42.15
N LYS A 284 28.80 -71.27 -42.12
CA LYS A 284 28.71 -72.33 -41.10
C LYS A 284 29.58 -72.08 -39.86
N ARG A 285 30.44 -71.06 -39.85
CA ARG A 285 31.27 -70.74 -38.68
C ARG A 285 30.42 -69.97 -37.66
N LYS A 286 30.48 -70.37 -36.39
CA LYS A 286 29.77 -69.68 -35.29
C LYS A 286 30.45 -68.36 -34.85
N ASP A 287 31.57 -68.01 -35.50
CA ASP A 287 32.47 -66.93 -35.08
C ASP A 287 32.47 -65.71 -36.04
N ILE A 288 31.34 -65.44 -36.68
CA ILE A 288 31.20 -64.34 -37.66
C ILE A 288 30.09 -63.36 -37.28
N CYS A 289 30.25 -62.09 -37.63
CA CYS A 289 29.18 -61.11 -37.65
C CYS A 289 28.62 -61.01 -39.07
N LEU A 290 27.29 -60.92 -39.23
CA LEU A 290 26.65 -60.65 -40.51
C LEU A 290 26.38 -59.14 -40.63
N PHE A 291 26.77 -58.53 -41.74
CA PHE A 291 26.39 -57.16 -42.08
C PHE A 291 25.95 -57.13 -43.54
N ASP A 292 24.71 -56.68 -43.78
CA ASP A 292 24.08 -56.65 -45.10
C ASP A 292 24.13 -57.99 -45.88
N GLY A 293 23.98 -59.11 -45.15
CA GLY A 293 24.06 -60.46 -45.73
C GLY A 293 25.48 -60.99 -45.97
N GLU A 294 26.52 -60.18 -45.76
CA GLU A 294 27.91 -60.60 -45.91
C GLU A 294 28.55 -61.01 -44.56
N PRO A 295 29.32 -62.11 -44.52
CA PRO A 295 29.97 -62.58 -43.30
C PRO A 295 31.32 -61.88 -43.04
N PHE A 296 31.49 -61.33 -41.83
CA PHE A 296 32.72 -60.68 -41.37
C PHE A 296 33.35 -61.42 -40.19
N SER A 297 34.68 -61.55 -40.20
CA SER A 297 35.45 -62.14 -39.10
C SER A 297 35.47 -61.27 -37.85
N TRP A 298 35.69 -61.90 -36.69
CA TRP A 298 35.96 -61.19 -35.44
C TRP A 298 37.08 -60.15 -35.59
N GLY A 299 36.86 -58.95 -35.06
CA GLY A 299 37.82 -57.85 -35.09
C GLY A 299 37.71 -56.93 -36.31
N THR A 300 36.96 -57.32 -37.36
CA THR A 300 36.77 -56.49 -38.55
C THR A 300 36.04 -55.19 -38.21
N ARG A 301 36.50 -54.09 -38.82
CA ARG A 301 35.92 -52.76 -38.71
C ARG A 301 35.31 -52.37 -40.05
N ILE A 302 34.07 -51.91 -40.03
CA ILE A 302 33.36 -51.43 -41.22
C ILE A 302 32.91 -50.00 -40.98
N ASN A 303 32.94 -49.20 -42.04
CA ASN A 303 32.40 -47.84 -42.03
C ASN A 303 30.93 -47.91 -42.41
N THR A 304 30.05 -47.58 -41.48
CA THR A 304 28.60 -47.52 -41.70
C THR A 304 28.14 -46.06 -41.66
N PRO A 305 26.95 -45.73 -42.19
CA PRO A 305 26.39 -44.37 -42.10
C PRO A 305 26.27 -43.85 -40.66
N THR A 306 26.21 -44.76 -39.69
CA THR A 306 26.11 -44.47 -38.24
C THR A 306 27.48 -44.45 -37.54
N GLY A 307 28.59 -44.61 -38.26
CA GLY A 307 29.96 -44.58 -37.73
C GLY A 307 30.74 -45.89 -37.96
N ILE A 308 31.91 -46.00 -37.32
CA ILE A 308 32.75 -47.20 -37.41
C ILE A 308 32.18 -48.27 -36.48
N GLN A 309 31.78 -49.41 -37.02
CA GLN A 309 31.32 -50.56 -36.25
C GLN A 309 32.40 -51.66 -36.25
N LYS A 310 32.61 -52.30 -35.09
CA LYS A 310 33.55 -53.42 -34.94
C LYS A 310 32.81 -54.70 -34.57
N CYS A 311 33.14 -55.79 -35.25
CA CYS A 311 32.63 -57.12 -34.89
C CYS A 311 33.32 -57.61 -33.61
N VAL A 312 32.57 -57.79 -32.53
CA VAL A 312 33.08 -58.19 -31.21
C VAL A 312 32.32 -59.40 -30.67
N LYS A 313 33.00 -60.20 -29.84
CA LYS A 313 32.39 -61.33 -29.13
C LYS A 313 31.79 -60.82 -27.81
N SER A 314 30.48 -60.96 -27.66
CA SER A 314 29.77 -60.63 -26.42
C SER A 314 30.13 -61.61 -25.29
N ARG A 315 29.80 -61.23 -24.05
CA ARG A 315 30.01 -62.09 -22.87
C ARG A 315 29.19 -63.38 -22.91
N THR A 316 28.10 -63.42 -23.68
CA THR A 316 27.27 -64.61 -23.90
C THR A 316 27.79 -65.50 -25.04
N GLY A 317 28.93 -65.15 -25.64
CA GLY A 317 29.57 -65.91 -26.73
C GLY A 317 29.03 -65.61 -28.12
N GLN A 318 28.02 -64.74 -28.25
CA GLN A 318 27.47 -64.29 -29.54
C GLN A 318 28.32 -63.18 -30.16
N TYR A 319 28.44 -63.15 -31.49
CA TYR A 319 29.19 -62.13 -32.23
C TYR A 319 28.24 -61.02 -32.70
N LEU A 320 28.50 -59.78 -32.26
CA LEU A 320 27.62 -58.63 -32.48
C LEU A 320 28.43 -57.40 -32.93
N TRP A 321 27.77 -56.47 -33.61
CA TRP A 321 28.35 -55.18 -33.98
C TRP A 321 28.31 -54.20 -32.82
N GLN A 322 29.46 -53.62 -32.49
CA GLN A 322 29.58 -52.57 -31.48
C GLN A 322 30.08 -51.27 -32.11
N PHE A 323 29.44 -50.15 -31.76
CA PHE A 323 29.89 -48.83 -32.16
C PHE A 323 31.23 -48.51 -31.51
N GLY A 324 32.21 -48.17 -32.35
CA GLY A 324 33.48 -47.61 -31.88
C GLY A 324 33.21 -46.25 -31.26
N LYS A 325 33.64 -46.06 -30.01
CA LYS A 325 33.81 -44.72 -29.43
C LYS A 325 34.93 -43.99 -30.15
#